data_AF-A0A133KNA0-F1
#
_entry.id   AF-A0A133KNA0-F1
#
_cell.length_a   1.000
_cell.length_b   1.000
_cell.length_c   1.000
_cell.angle_alpha   90.00
_cell.angle_beta   90.00
_cell.angle_gamma   90.00
#
_symmetry.space_group_name_H-M   'P 1'
#
loop_
_entity.id
_entity.type
_entity.pdbx_description
1 polymer ?
#
loop_
_entity_poly.entity_id
_entity_poly.type
_entity_poly.pdbx_seq_one_letter_code
_entity_poly.pdbx_strand_id
1 'polypeptide(L)'
;MVGSMSEPENSDWAKPSSREVGGGGSETVIDADTARHDPQTAVTVAKIKALRQSIDNVDTAIVSLLAERFKYTSQVGVLKARAGFAPADYKREDYQIERLHRIAIDAGLDPDIAEMYREFVVAEAKKRHQRIADAGGDPGVLDVFA
;
A
#
# COMPACT_ATOMS: atom_id res chain seq x y z
N MET A 1 -37.66 13.69 -11.96
CA MET A 1 -36.81 12.70 -12.66
C MET A 1 -35.43 12.79 -12.02
N VAL A 2 -35.16 11.93 -11.04
CA VAL A 2 -33.86 11.86 -10.37
C VAL A 2 -33.06 10.80 -11.13
N GLY A 3 -32.00 11.23 -11.80
CA GLY A 3 -31.08 10.32 -12.49
C GLY A 3 -30.33 9.48 -11.46
N SER A 4 -30.48 8.16 -11.59
CA SER A 4 -29.76 7.18 -10.80
C SER A 4 -28.27 7.29 -11.13
N MET A 5 -27.46 7.79 -10.19
CA MET A 5 -26.01 7.71 -10.25
C MET A 5 -25.61 6.30 -9.85
N SER A 6 -25.09 5.54 -10.81
CA SER A 6 -24.50 4.23 -10.62
C SER A 6 -23.29 4.33 -9.70
N GLU A 7 -23.27 3.50 -8.66
CA GLU A 7 -22.10 3.30 -7.77
C GLU A 7 -20.91 2.75 -8.58
N PRO A 8 -19.66 3.18 -8.31
CA PRO A 8 -18.50 2.55 -8.94
C PRO A 8 -18.31 1.14 -8.39
N GLU A 9 -18.20 0.18 -9.30
CA GLU A 9 -17.98 -1.24 -9.01
C GLU A 9 -16.79 -1.44 -8.05
N ASN A 10 -17.14 -2.06 -6.93
CA ASN A 10 -16.29 -2.62 -5.89
C ASN A 10 -15.01 -3.28 -6.45
N SER A 11 -13.87 -2.62 -6.26
CA SER A 11 -12.54 -3.10 -6.62
C SER A 11 -12.22 -4.39 -5.82
N ASP A 12 -12.27 -5.52 -6.51
CA ASP A 12 -12.37 -6.87 -5.96
C ASP A 12 -11.04 -7.44 -5.40
N TRP A 13 -10.03 -6.60 -5.17
CA TRP A 13 -8.70 -7.04 -4.77
C TRP A 13 -8.52 -7.26 -3.26
N ALA A 14 -9.43 -6.72 -2.44
CA ALA A 14 -9.28 -6.68 -0.98
C ALA A 14 -10.04 -7.78 -0.21
N LYS A 15 -10.71 -8.72 -0.88
CA LYS A 15 -11.38 -9.84 -0.19
C LYS A 15 -10.47 -11.06 -0.12
N PRO A 16 -10.20 -11.61 1.09
CA PRO A 16 -9.58 -12.92 1.19
C PRO A 16 -10.55 -13.95 0.62
N SER A 17 -10.19 -14.54 -0.53
CA SER A 17 -10.93 -15.67 -1.10
C SER A 17 -11.00 -16.79 -0.07
N SER A 18 -12.20 -17.09 0.40
CA SER A 18 -12.51 -18.29 1.18
C SER A 18 -12.25 -19.49 0.28
N ARG A 19 -11.04 -20.07 0.39
CA ARG A 19 -10.63 -21.26 -0.34
C ARG A 19 -11.51 -22.44 0.09
N GLU A 20 -12.54 -22.72 -0.70
CA GLU A 20 -13.14 -24.05 -0.73
C GLU A 20 -12.11 -25.01 -1.35
N VAL A 21 -11.59 -25.94 -0.56
CA VAL A 21 -10.67 -26.98 -1.02
C VAL A 21 -11.49 -28.06 -1.71
N GLY A 22 -11.90 -27.79 -2.96
CA GLY A 22 -12.52 -28.74 -3.88
C GLY A 22 -11.49 -29.30 -4.86
N GLY A 23 -11.35 -30.62 -4.90
CA GLY A 23 -10.26 -31.33 -5.60
C GLY A 23 -10.26 -31.23 -7.13
N GLY A 24 -9.07 -31.47 -7.71
CA GLY A 24 -8.92 -31.87 -9.11
C GLY A 24 -8.09 -30.95 -10.03
N GLY A 25 -7.38 -29.96 -9.50
CA GLY A 25 -6.39 -29.20 -10.27
C GLY A 25 -5.04 -29.33 -9.59
N SER A 26 -4.01 -29.76 -10.31
CA SER A 26 -2.63 -29.62 -9.84
C SER A 26 -2.39 -28.14 -9.56
N GLU A 27 -2.37 -27.75 -8.29
CA GLU A 27 -1.70 -26.52 -7.89
C GLU A 27 -0.25 -26.72 -8.34
N THR A 28 0.12 -26.16 -9.49
CA THR A 28 1.49 -26.18 -9.98
C THR A 28 2.28 -25.21 -9.11
N VAL A 29 2.56 -25.66 -7.88
CA VAL A 29 3.55 -25.04 -7.02
C VAL A 29 4.82 -24.95 -7.84
N ILE A 30 5.45 -23.78 -7.85
CA ILE A 30 6.77 -23.59 -8.49
C ILE A 30 7.78 -24.34 -7.61
N ASP A 31 7.77 -25.67 -7.71
CA ASP A 31 8.57 -26.59 -6.93
C ASP A 31 9.80 -27.05 -7.72
N ALA A 32 10.81 -27.46 -6.97
CA ALA A 32 12.06 -27.92 -7.56
C ALA A 32 11.93 -29.32 -8.21
N ASP A 33 10.87 -30.06 -7.93
CA ASP A 33 10.71 -31.46 -8.36
C ASP A 33 10.11 -31.54 -9.76
N THR A 34 9.19 -30.65 -10.11
CA THR A 34 8.66 -30.47 -11.47
C THR A 34 9.76 -29.94 -12.41
N ALA A 35 10.64 -29.08 -11.91
CA ALA A 35 11.79 -28.55 -12.64
C ALA A 35 12.83 -29.62 -13.05
N ARG A 36 12.93 -30.74 -12.32
CA ARG A 36 13.92 -31.79 -12.61
C ARG A 36 13.61 -32.59 -13.88
N HIS A 37 12.36 -32.59 -14.33
CA HIS A 37 11.88 -33.51 -15.36
C HIS A 37 11.77 -32.86 -16.76
N ASP A 38 11.85 -31.53 -16.84
CA ASP A 38 11.83 -30.78 -18.11
C ASP A 38 12.79 -29.57 -18.07
N PRO A 39 13.80 -29.52 -18.96
CA PRO A 39 14.72 -28.39 -19.06
C PRO A 39 14.03 -27.03 -19.27
N GLN A 40 12.92 -26.95 -20.00
CA GLN A 40 12.19 -25.69 -20.20
C GLN A 40 11.49 -25.21 -18.93
N THR A 41 10.92 -26.14 -18.17
CA THR A 41 10.38 -25.88 -16.83
C THR A 41 11.47 -25.40 -15.88
N ALA A 42 12.67 -26.01 -15.89
CA ALA A 42 13.79 -25.56 -15.06
C ALA A 42 14.21 -24.10 -15.33
N VAL A 43 14.31 -23.71 -16.59
CA VAL A 43 14.63 -22.32 -17.00
C VAL A 43 13.53 -21.37 -16.54
N THR A 44 12.27 -21.75 -16.69
CA THR A 44 11.12 -20.94 -16.27
C THR A 44 11.13 -20.73 -14.75
N VAL A 45 11.36 -21.78 -13.97
CA VAL A 45 11.47 -21.71 -12.51
C VAL A 45 12.61 -20.79 -12.07
N ALA A 46 13.77 -20.88 -12.73
CA ALA A 46 14.90 -20.00 -12.44
C ALA A 46 14.57 -18.52 -12.71
N LYS A 47 13.90 -18.22 -13.84
CA LYS A 47 13.45 -16.86 -14.17
C LYS A 47 12.45 -16.32 -13.16
N ILE A 48 11.48 -17.13 -12.74
CA ILE A 48 10.51 -16.73 -11.72
C ILE A 48 11.21 -16.43 -10.38
N LYS A 49 12.17 -17.25 -9.96
CA LYS A 49 12.96 -16.99 -8.74
C LYS A 49 13.72 -15.66 -8.81
N ALA A 50 14.35 -15.36 -9.95
CA ALA A 50 15.04 -14.08 -10.13
C ALA A 50 14.08 -12.88 -10.08
N LEU A 51 12.88 -13.00 -10.65
CA LEU A 51 11.84 -11.97 -10.57
C LEU A 51 11.34 -11.79 -9.13
N ARG A 52 11.11 -12.88 -8.38
CA ARG A 52 10.72 -12.81 -6.97
C ARG A 52 11.76 -12.10 -6.12
N GLN A 53 13.05 -12.37 -6.34
CA GLN A 53 14.11 -11.64 -5.65
C GLN A 53 14.06 -10.13 -5.96
N SER A 54 13.69 -9.75 -7.18
CA SER A 54 13.52 -8.35 -7.55
C SER A 54 12.30 -7.71 -6.86
N ILE A 55 11.20 -8.46 -6.72
CA ILE A 55 10.01 -8.04 -5.96
C ILE A 55 10.38 -7.82 -4.49
N ASP A 56 11.05 -8.77 -3.84
CA ASP A 56 11.46 -8.66 -2.44
C ASP A 56 12.32 -7.41 -2.18
N ASN A 57 13.19 -7.05 -3.13
CA ASN A 57 14.01 -5.85 -3.07
C ASN A 57 13.16 -4.56 -3.15
N VAL A 58 12.17 -4.54 -4.05
CA VAL A 58 11.24 -3.41 -4.19
C VAL A 58 10.38 -3.27 -2.92
N ASP A 59 9.87 -4.37 -2.38
CA ASP A 59 9.06 -4.38 -1.17
C ASP A 59 9.85 -3.85 0.03
N THR A 60 11.12 -4.24 0.15
CA THR A 60 12.03 -3.73 1.17
C THR A 60 12.19 -2.20 1.07
N ALA A 61 12.35 -1.68 -0.15
CA ALA A 61 12.45 -0.24 -0.37
C ALA A 61 11.13 0.49 -0.03
N ILE A 62 9.97 -0.06 -0.42
CA ILE A 62 8.65 0.50 -0.12
C ILE A 62 8.45 0.61 1.40
N VAL A 63 8.72 -0.46 2.15
CA VAL A 63 8.56 -0.47 3.61
C VAL A 63 9.49 0.54 4.28
N SER A 64 10.74 0.64 3.82
CA SER A 64 11.70 1.60 4.35
C SER A 64 11.27 3.06 4.11
N LEU A 65 10.82 3.37 2.90
CA LEU A 65 10.33 4.69 2.52
C LEU A 65 9.03 5.06 3.25
N LEU A 66 8.14 4.08 3.47
CA LEU A 66 6.93 4.28 4.28
C LEU A 66 7.28 4.65 5.72
N ALA A 67 8.23 3.92 6.34
CA ALA A 67 8.67 4.21 7.70
C ALA A 67 9.23 5.64 7.80
N GLU A 68 10.01 6.08 6.82
CA GLU A 68 10.52 7.44 6.73
C GLU A 68 9.39 8.46 6.56
N ARG A 69 8.46 8.22 5.63
CA ARG A 69 7.28 9.07 5.40
C ARG A 69 6.46 9.26 6.67
N PHE A 70 6.26 8.19 7.46
CA PHE A 70 5.52 8.26 8.72
C PHE A 70 6.23 9.08 9.81
N LYS A 71 7.58 9.12 9.81
CA LYS A 71 8.33 10.04 10.68
C LYS A 71 8.00 11.50 10.35
N TYR A 72 8.01 11.86 9.06
CA TYR A 72 7.64 13.22 8.62
C TYR A 72 6.21 13.58 8.98
N THR A 73 5.25 12.69 8.75
CA THR A 73 3.85 12.98 9.11
C THR A 73 3.72 13.21 10.61
N SER A 74 4.39 12.44 11.47
CA SER A 74 4.29 12.66 12.91
C SER A 74 4.90 13.98 13.38
N GLN A 75 6.02 14.40 12.78
CA GLN A 75 6.57 15.73 13.05
C GLN A 75 5.56 16.82 12.65
N VAL A 76 4.91 16.68 11.49
CA VAL A 76 3.82 17.60 11.08
C VAL A 76 2.67 17.58 12.09
N GLY A 77 2.26 16.40 12.57
CA GLY A 77 1.21 16.25 13.60
C GLY A 77 1.57 16.99 14.90
N VAL A 78 2.80 16.83 15.40
CA VAL A 78 3.28 17.53 16.61
C VAL A 78 3.27 19.05 16.40
N LEU A 79 3.74 19.53 15.24
CA LEU A 79 3.75 20.97 14.93
C LEU A 79 2.33 21.52 14.83
N LYS A 80 1.40 20.80 14.19
CA LYS A 80 -0.01 21.18 14.10
C LYS A 80 -0.66 21.26 15.48
N ALA A 81 -0.43 20.26 16.33
CA ALA A 81 -0.96 20.22 17.69
C ALA A 81 -0.45 21.40 18.53
N ARG A 82 0.86 21.69 18.46
CA ARG A 82 1.46 22.84 19.17
C ARG A 82 0.94 24.19 18.69
N ALA A 83 0.66 24.33 17.40
CA ALA A 83 0.18 25.58 16.81
C ALA A 83 -1.36 25.71 16.81
N GLY A 84 -2.11 24.71 17.28
CA GLY A 84 -3.57 24.70 17.26
C GLY A 84 -4.18 24.62 15.86
N PHE A 85 -3.45 24.09 14.88
CA PHE A 85 -3.97 23.95 13.51
C PHE A 85 -4.96 22.80 13.40
N ALA A 86 -5.95 22.96 12.52
CA ALA A 86 -6.86 21.89 12.16
C ALA A 86 -6.08 20.70 11.53
N PRO A 87 -6.51 19.46 11.76
CA PRO A 87 -5.90 18.28 11.14
C PRO A 87 -5.98 18.29 9.60
N ALA A 88 -7.11 18.77 9.05
CA ALA A 88 -7.39 18.79 7.62
C ALA A 88 -6.84 20.04 6.91
N ASP A 89 -6.27 19.84 5.71
CA ASP A 89 -5.86 20.90 4.79
C ASP A 89 -6.29 20.48 3.37
N TYR A 90 -7.52 20.81 3.00
CA TYR A 90 -8.16 20.34 1.77
C TYR A 90 -7.38 20.77 0.51
N LYS A 91 -6.88 22.02 0.47
CA LYS A 91 -6.07 22.49 -0.66
C LYS A 91 -4.79 21.68 -0.83
N ARG A 92 -4.16 21.29 0.27
CA ARG A 92 -2.98 20.42 0.25
C ARG A 92 -3.33 18.98 -0.12
N GLU A 93 -4.51 18.50 0.26
CA GLU A 93 -5.00 17.18 -0.10
C GLU A 93 -5.27 17.07 -1.61
N ASP A 94 -5.92 18.06 -2.21
CA ASP A 94 -6.22 18.12 -3.66
C ASP A 94 -4.94 18.13 -4.51
N TYR A 95 -4.00 19.03 -4.18
CA TYR A 95 -2.72 19.10 -4.89
C TYR A 95 -1.92 17.78 -4.82
N GLN A 96 -2.02 17.07 -3.70
CA GLN A 96 -1.36 15.78 -3.56
C GLN A 96 -1.95 14.71 -4.48
N ILE A 97 -3.28 14.71 -4.68
CA ILE A 97 -3.96 13.76 -5.58
C ILE A 97 -3.50 14.03 -7.02
N GLU A 98 -3.62 15.28 -7.50
CA GLU A 98 -3.22 15.64 -8.86
C GLU A 98 -1.75 15.35 -9.15
N ARG A 99 -0.87 15.60 -8.17
CA ARG A 99 0.55 15.26 -8.31
C ARG A 99 0.78 13.76 -8.33
N LEU A 100 0.06 13.00 -7.51
CA LEU A 100 0.21 11.55 -7.44
C LEU A 100 -0.28 10.86 -8.72
N HIS A 101 -1.38 11.32 -9.30
CA HIS A 101 -1.89 10.80 -10.59
C HIS A 101 -0.86 11.00 -11.70
N ARG A 102 -0.22 12.18 -11.78
CA ARG A 102 0.86 12.41 -12.76
C ARG A 102 2.02 11.45 -12.57
N ILE A 103 2.48 11.26 -11.32
CA ILE A 103 3.56 10.30 -11.02
C ILE A 103 3.17 8.88 -11.41
N ALA A 104 1.92 8.47 -11.15
CA ALA A 104 1.42 7.15 -11.50
C ALA A 104 1.45 6.94 -13.03
N ILE A 105 0.90 7.88 -13.79
CA ILE A 105 0.90 7.84 -15.27
C ILE A 105 2.34 7.77 -15.82
N ASP A 106 3.23 8.63 -15.33
CA ASP A 106 4.64 8.67 -15.78
C ASP A 106 5.38 7.36 -15.46
N ALA A 107 4.99 6.67 -14.38
CA ALA A 107 5.56 5.39 -13.95
C ALA A 107 4.87 4.17 -14.59
N GLY A 108 3.80 4.35 -15.37
CA GLY A 108 3.00 3.25 -15.92
C GLY A 108 2.14 2.52 -14.87
N LEU A 109 1.83 3.18 -13.76
CA LEU A 109 0.93 2.68 -12.72
C LEU A 109 -0.46 3.29 -12.90
N ASP A 110 -1.49 2.48 -12.66
CA ASP A 110 -2.88 2.95 -12.63
C ASP A 110 -3.06 4.05 -11.55
N PRO A 111 -3.56 5.26 -11.90
CA PRO A 111 -3.84 6.32 -10.95
C PRO A 111 -4.72 5.87 -9.78
N ASP A 112 -5.67 4.97 -10.00
CA ASP A 112 -6.58 4.49 -8.95
C ASP A 112 -5.82 3.66 -7.90
N ILE A 113 -4.81 2.89 -8.32
CA ILE A 113 -3.91 2.18 -7.39
C ILE A 113 -3.11 3.18 -6.55
N ALA A 114 -2.65 4.26 -7.17
CA ALA A 114 -1.91 5.29 -6.46
C ALA A 114 -2.81 6.02 -5.45
N GLU A 115 -4.06 6.28 -5.79
CA GLU A 115 -5.06 6.86 -4.89
C GLU A 115 -5.35 5.94 -3.70
N MET A 116 -5.60 4.64 -3.93
CA MET A 116 -5.80 3.65 -2.86
C MET A 116 -4.60 3.60 -1.90
N TYR A 117 -3.37 3.63 -2.43
CA TYR A 117 -2.17 3.71 -1.60
C TYR A 117 -2.14 5.01 -0.78
N ARG A 118 -2.48 6.16 -1.37
CA ARG A 118 -2.55 7.43 -0.65
C ARG A 118 -3.57 7.39 0.47
N GLU A 119 -4.76 6.87 0.22
CA GLU A 119 -5.83 6.74 1.20
C GLU A 119 -5.37 5.94 2.42
N PHE A 120 -4.76 4.78 2.19
CA PHE A 120 -4.16 3.97 3.25
C PHE A 120 -3.16 4.80 4.09
N VAL A 121 -2.19 5.43 3.44
CA VAL A 121 -1.13 6.15 4.16
C VAL A 121 -1.66 7.37 4.91
N VAL A 122 -2.62 8.11 4.33
CA VAL A 122 -3.22 9.30 4.97
C VAL A 122 -4.09 8.88 6.16
N ALA A 123 -4.88 7.82 6.04
CA ALA A 123 -5.70 7.30 7.12
C ALA A 123 -4.84 6.88 8.32
N GLU A 124 -3.76 6.13 8.09
CA GLU A 124 -2.86 5.72 9.17
C GLU A 124 -2.11 6.89 9.81
N ALA A 125 -1.71 7.89 9.01
CA ALA A 125 -1.08 9.10 9.54
C ALA A 125 -2.05 9.88 10.46
N LYS A 126 -3.32 10.04 10.05
CA LYS A 126 -4.37 10.71 10.84
C LYS A 126 -4.62 9.99 12.17
N LYS A 127 -4.75 8.65 12.16
CA LYS A 127 -4.86 7.84 13.39
C LYS A 127 -3.69 8.08 14.35
N ARG A 128 -2.46 8.13 13.84
CA ARG A 128 -1.27 8.40 14.65
C ARG A 128 -1.27 9.82 15.23
N HIS A 129 -1.73 10.83 14.49
CA HIS A 129 -1.82 12.20 15.00
C HIS A 129 -2.80 12.30 16.16
N GLN A 130 -3.94 11.59 16.08
CA GLN A 130 -4.90 11.52 17.18
C GLN A 130 -4.25 10.94 18.44
N ARG A 131 -3.54 9.81 18.32
CA ARG A 131 -2.81 9.20 19.46
C ARG A 131 -1.79 10.16 20.09
N ILE A 132 -1.03 10.91 19.28
CA ILE A 132 -0.06 11.91 19.78
C ILE A 132 -0.75 13.06 20.51
N ALA A 133 -1.89 13.54 19.99
CA ALA A 133 -2.67 14.58 20.63
C ALA A 133 -3.23 14.12 21.98
N ASP A 134 -3.74 12.88 22.05
CA ASP A 134 -4.29 12.29 23.27
C ASP A 134 -3.20 12.01 24.33
N ALA A 135 -1.99 11.63 23.91
CA ALA A 135 -0.86 11.33 24.79
C ALA A 135 -0.06 12.57 25.24
N GLY A 136 -0.35 13.77 24.70
CA GLY A 136 0.30 15.01 25.10
C GLY A 136 1.76 15.20 24.66
N GLY A 137 2.26 14.39 23.72
CA GLY A 137 3.65 14.45 23.26
C GLY A 137 4.07 13.31 22.32
N ASP A 138 5.23 13.45 21.67
CA ASP A 138 5.77 12.46 20.72
C ASP A 138 6.14 11.15 21.46
N PRO A 139 5.47 10.01 21.19
CA PRO A 139 5.78 8.74 21.84
C PRO A 139 7.15 8.16 21.41
N GLY A 140 7.86 8.83 20.50
CA GLY A 140 9.12 8.35 19.98
C GLY A 140 8.93 7.29 18.89
N VAL A 141 10.08 6.81 18.39
CA VAL A 141 10.19 5.97 17.20
C VAL A 141 9.33 4.70 17.30
N LEU A 142 8.40 4.57 16.35
CA LEU A 142 7.75 3.32 15.95
C LEU A 142 6.96 2.58 17.03
N ASP A 143 6.03 3.25 17.71
CA ASP A 143 4.88 2.53 18.25
C ASP A 143 3.76 2.40 17.19
N VAL A 144 4.09 1.68 16.12
CA VAL A 144 3.16 1.38 15.01
C VAL A 144 2.17 0.28 15.42
N PHE A 145 2.39 -0.42 16.54
CA PHE A 145 1.66 -1.64 16.90
C PHE A 145 1.10 -1.74 18.33
N ALA A 146 1.20 -0.72 19.20
CA ALA A 146 0.40 -0.66 20.43
C ALA A 146 -1.02 -0.12 20.22
#